data_AF-A0A7V6RLN1-F1
#
_entry.id   AF-A0A7V6RLN1-F1
#
_cell.length_a   1.000
_cell.length_b   1.000
_cell.length_c   1.000
_cell.angle_alpha   90.00
_cell.angle_beta   90.00
_cell.angle_gamma   90.00
#
_symmetry.space_group_name_H-M   'P 1'
#
loop_
_entity.id
_entity.type
_entity.pdbx_description
1 polymer ?
#
loop_
_entity_poly.entity_id
_entity_poly.type
_entity_poly.pdbx_seq_one_letter_code
_entity_poly.pdbx_strand_id
1 'polypeptide(L)' 'MDTVAEQGFKKGDLVTIKGSKKEERFCIIGFRQNDKNEKIAILKALFNETYVTEKPLSELKSLLIKGLL' A
#
# COMPACT_ATOMS: atom_id res chain seq x y z
N MET A 1 3.98 1.07 -20.27
CA MET A 1 2.92 0.71 -19.31
C MET A 1 3.01 1.69 -18.16
N ASP A 2 2.08 2.63 -18.12
CA ASP A 2 2.10 3.83 -17.27
C ASP A 2 2.00 3.50 -15.78
N THR A 3 3.12 3.63 -15.06
CA THR A 3 3.14 3.69 -13.60
C THR A 3 2.64 5.07 -13.16
N VAL A 4 1.32 5.25 -13.10
CA VAL A 4 0.73 6.42 -12.43
C VAL A 4 0.96 6.25 -10.93
N ALA A 5 1.86 7.07 -10.37
CA ALA A 5 2.12 7.13 -8.95
C ALA A 5 1.00 7.94 -8.27
N GLU A 6 0.29 7.31 -7.34
CA GLU A 6 -0.79 7.90 -6.56
C GLU A 6 -0.26 8.35 -5.19
N GLN A 7 -0.13 9.66 -4.99
CA GLN A 7 0.45 10.25 -3.77
C GLN A 7 1.83 9.67 -3.39
N GLY A 8 2.66 9.35 -4.39
CA GLY A 8 3.99 8.77 -4.17
C GLY A 8 4.01 7.26 -3.95
N PHE A 9 2.85 6.59 -4.07
CA PHE A 9 2.73 5.13 -4.07
C PHE A 9 2.45 4.60 -5.47
N LYS A 10 2.95 3.42 -5.79
CA LYS A 10 2.62 2.69 -7.03
C LYS A 10 2.24 1.25 -6.74
N LYS A 11 1.54 0.61 -7.69
CA LYS A 11 1.32 -0.84 -7.64
C LYS A 11 2.68 -1.55 -7.58
N GLY A 12 2.77 -2.57 -6.74
CA GLY A 12 3.99 -3.29 -6.43
C GLY A 12 4.81 -2.72 -5.27
N ASP A 13 4.50 -1.51 -4.78
CA ASP A 13 5.20 -0.98 -3.60
C ASP A 13 4.92 -1.83 -2.36
N LEU A 14 5.98 -2.06 -1.60
CA LEU A 14 5.92 -2.64 -0.26
C LEU A 14 5.58 -1.56 0.74
N VAL A 15 4.56 -1.80 1.55
CA VAL A 15 4.08 -0.83 2.54
C VAL A 15 3.72 -1.52 3.86
N THR A 16 3.68 -0.72 4.92
CA THR A 16 3.02 -1.06 6.18
C THR A 16 1.90 -0.08 6.48
N ILE A 17 1.02 -0.45 7.41
CA ILE A 17 -0.06 0.41 7.90
C ILE A 17 0.44 1.14 9.15
N LYS A 18 0.29 2.47 9.18
CA LYS A 18 0.64 3.32 10.33
C LYS A 18 -0.12 2.86 11.57
N GLY A 19 0.59 2.70 12.69
CA GLY A 19 -0.02 2.32 13.97
C GLY A 19 -0.42 0.85 14.09
N SER A 20 -0.18 0.01 13.07
CA SER A 20 -0.33 -1.43 13.23
C SER A 20 0.72 -1.95 14.22
N LYS A 21 0.27 -2.65 15.27
CA LYS A 21 1.16 -3.31 16.25
C LYS A 21 1.89 -4.52 15.66
N LYS A 22 1.37 -5.07 14.57
CA LYS A 22 2.00 -6.15 13.85
C LYS A 22 2.85 -5.57 12.73
N GLU A 23 4.05 -6.08 12.57
CA GLU A 23 4.94 -5.80 11.43
C GLU A 23 4.42 -6.46 10.13
N GLU A 24 3.10 -6.50 9.94
CA GLU A 24 2.48 -7.00 8.72
C GLU A 24 2.89 -6.11 7.54
N ARG A 25 3.35 -6.77 6.48
CA ARG A 25 3.83 -6.13 5.26
C ARG A 25 2.84 -6.43 4.15
N PHE A 26 2.59 -5.42 3.35
CA PHE A 26 1.66 -5.51 2.24
C PHE A 26 2.34 -5.10 0.95
N CYS A 27 1.84 -5.63 -0.16
CA CYS A 27 2.10 -5.06 -1.48
C CYS A 27 0.84 -4.35 -1.97
N ILE A 28 1.01 -3.19 -2.60
CA ILE A 28 -0.10 -2.50 -3.26
C ILE A 28 -0.42 -3.23 -4.57
N ILE A 29 -1.65 -3.69 -4.74
CA ILE A 29 -2.11 -4.37 -5.96
C ILE A 29 -3.08 -3.52 -6.78
N GLY A 30 -3.62 -2.46 -6.18
CA GLY A 30 -4.61 -1.60 -6.83
C GLY A 30 -4.87 -0.30 -6.08
N PHE A 31 -5.58 0.59 -6.74
CA PHE A 31 -6.10 1.82 -6.15
C PHE A 31 -7.56 1.97 -6.56
N ARG A 32 -8.37 2.55 -5.68
CA ARG A 32 -9.73 2.98 -5.96
C ARG A 32 -10.03 4.30 -5.25
N GLN A 33 -11.16 4.92 -5.58
CA GLN A 33 -11.72 6.01 -4.80
C GLN A 33 -12.98 5.52 -4.07
N ASN A 34 -13.21 6.02 -2.86
CA ASN A 34 -14.47 5.81 -2.15
C ASN A 34 -15.49 6.92 -2.48
N ASP A 35 -16.71 6.82 -1.94
CA ASP A 35 -17.80 7.78 -2.18
C ASP A 35 -17.49 9.21 -1.69
N LYS A 36 -16.41 9.40 -0.91
CA LYS A 36 -15.93 10.69 -0.43
C LYS A 36 -14.75 11.22 -1.25
N ASN A 37 -14.47 10.64 -2.43
CA ASN A 37 -13.30 10.92 -3.27
C ASN A 37 -11.95 10.68 -2.58
N GLU A 38 -11.91 9.91 -1.49
CA GLU A 38 -10.66 9.54 -0.84
C GLU A 38 -9.99 8.39 -1.61
N LYS A 39 -8.67 8.50 -1.79
CA LYS A 39 -7.87 7.48 -2.47
C LYS A 39 -7.56 6.33 -1.53
N ILE A 40 -8.00 5.14 -1.92
CA ILE A 40 -7.85 3.89 -1.18
C ILE A 40 -6.89 2.99 -1.94
N ALA A 41 -5.88 2.45 -1.25
CA ALA A 41 -5.07 1.37 -1.79
C ALA A 41 -5.69 0.01 -1.47
N ILE A 42 -5.63 -0.88 -2.45
CA ILE A 42 -5.93 -2.30 -2.30
C ILE A 42 -4.60 -3.00 -2.00
N LEU A 43 -4.53 -3.65 -0.85
CA LEU A 43 -3.34 -4.23 -0.27
C LEU A 43 -3.47 -5.75 -0.22
N LYS A 44 -2.46 -6.47 -0.67
CA LYS A 44 -2.33 -7.91 -0.45
C LYS A 44 -1.30 -8.16 0.65
N ALA A 45 -1.69 -8.94 1.66
CA ALA A 45 -0.79 -9.36 2.73
C ALA A 45 0.34 -10.26 2.19
N LEU A 46 1.51 -10.16 2.82
CA LEU A 46 2.73 -10.92 2.48
C LEU A 46 3.07 -11.90 3.61
N PHE A 47 4.03 -12.79 3.36
CA PHE A 47 4.59 -13.73 4.34
C PHE A 47 3.53 -14.61 5.02
N ASN A 48 3.06 -15.62 4.29
CA ASN A 48 2.09 -16.65 4.72
C ASN A 48 0.65 -16.16 4.98
N GLU A 49 0.40 -14.86 4.88
CA GLU A 49 -0.95 -14.30 4.92
C GLU A 49 -1.54 -14.20 3.50
N THR A 50 -2.81 -14.60 3.34
CA THR A 50 -3.47 -14.74 2.03
C THR A 50 -4.63 -13.77 1.83
N TYR A 51 -4.80 -12.79 2.72
CA TYR A 51 -5.92 -11.87 2.64
C TYR A 51 -5.59 -10.59 1.87
N VAL A 52 -6.67 -9.95 1.40
CA VAL A 52 -6.65 -8.62 0.78
C VAL A 52 -7.39 -7.67 1.70
N THR A 53 -6.85 -6.47 1.87
CA THR A 53 -7.45 -5.42 2.67
C THR A 53 -7.35 -4.08 1.95
N GLU A 54 -8.13 -3.10 2.42
CA GLU A 54 -8.19 -1.78 1.82
C GLU A 54 -7.93 -0.72 2.88
N LYS A 55 -7.07 0.24 2.53
CA LYS A 55 -6.69 1.32 3.44
C LYS A 55 -6.51 2.65 2.70
N PRO A 56 -6.87 3.77 3.33
CA PRO A 56 -6.54 5.09 2.80
C PRO A 56 -5.02 5.22 2.56
N LEU A 57 -4.64 5.90 1.48
CA LEU A 57 -3.22 6.18 1.21
C LEU A 57 -2.53 6.93 2.36
N SER A 58 -3.29 7.75 3.10
CA SER A 58 -2.83 8.49 4.27
C SER A 58 -2.38 7.59 5.43
N GLU A 59 -2.91 6.36 5.51
CA GLU A 59 -2.56 5.36 6.52
C GLU A 59 -1.36 4.50 6.13
N LEU A 60 -0.84 4.63 4.90
CA LEU A 60 0.28 3.83 4.44
C LEU A 60 1.62 4.46 4.80
N LYS A 61 2.60 3.60 5.08
CA LYS A 61 4.01 3.94 5.19
C LYS A 61 4.78 3.10 4.18
N SER A 62 5.45 3.77 3.24
CA SER A 62 6.29 3.08 2.26
C SER A 62 7.48 2.42 2.96
N LEU A 63 7.74 1.17 2.59
CA LEU A 63 8.95 0.42 2.95
C LEU A 63 10.03 0.53 1.87
N LEU A 64 9.86 1.40 0.87
CA LEU A 64 10.93 1.73 -0.06
C LEU A 64 12.17 2.16 0.74
N ILE A 65 13.10 1.22 0.87
CA ILE A 65 14.50 1.51 1.14
C ILE A 65 14.86 2.46 -0.01
N LYS A 66 15.15 3.72 0.31
CA LYS A 66 15.85 4.61 -0.62
C LYS A 66 17.11 3.84 -0.99
N GLY A 67 17.13 3.21 -2.16
CA GLY A 67 18.17 2.30 -2.55
C GLY A 67 19.53 2.97 -2.46
N LEU A 68 20.29 2.61 -1.43
CA LEU A 68 21.72 2.39 -1.55
C LEU A 68 21.85 0.89 -1.79
N LEU A 69 21.68 0.51 -3.05
CA LEU A 69 22.11 -0.80 -3.57
C LEU A 69 23.22 -0.52 -4.56
#